data_AF-A0A2H6ERF9-F1
#
_entry.id   AF-A0A2H6ERF9-F1
#
_cell.length_a   1.000
_cell.length_b   1.000
_cell.length_c   1.000
_cell.angle_alpha   90.00
_cell.angle_beta   90.00
_cell.angle_gamma   90.00
#
_symmetry.space_group_name_H-M   'P 1'
#
loop_
_entity.id
_entity.type
_entity.pdbx_description
1 polymer ?
#
loop_
_entity_poly.entity_id
_entity_poly.type
_entity_poly.pdbx_seq_one_letter_code
_entity_poly.pdbx_strand_id
1 'polypeptide(L)'
;MLSTLLVNNSNQIDEFFQKEVYNIYTTNKNTYELQYLKNKIDGEKKLYKYFILNTSERAGISRSSSTILVSDIKNIPFTKKNIINNLSEIQRIILEDSINYLDDFFRLGENSIIHKIPSSEELDQFAKYYLMVLNSVYKTYKAAEPIQTSSNIIFPFYWGNKSKIPKKVNNEFERHLNHLLQKNYPEANLRFIRVMRIYDENVIYLIKPKQLRYWLRSVAIRDADETFAFLVNQEYNV
;
A
#
# COMPACT_ATOMS: atom_id res chain seq x y z
N MET A 1 -16.04 3.55 -5.72
CA MET A 1 -17.20 3.95 -6.54
C MET A 1 -16.66 4.69 -7.76
N LEU A 2 -16.93 4.21 -8.97
CA LEU A 2 -16.49 4.84 -10.21
C LEU A 2 -17.16 6.22 -10.31
N SER A 3 -16.38 7.31 -10.27
CA SER A 3 -16.91 8.59 -10.78
C SER A 3 -17.16 8.40 -12.27
N THR A 4 -18.41 8.62 -12.69
CA THR A 4 -18.80 8.58 -14.08
C THR A 4 -18.77 10.01 -14.58
N LEU A 5 -17.95 10.28 -15.58
CA LEU A 5 -17.89 11.57 -16.26
C LEU A 5 -18.92 11.55 -17.39
N LEU A 6 -20.00 12.32 -17.22
CA LEU A 6 -21.01 12.47 -18.27
C LEU A 6 -20.79 13.81 -18.99
N VAL A 7 -20.62 13.73 -20.31
CA VAL A 7 -20.62 14.92 -21.16
C VAL A 7 -22.06 15.14 -21.58
N ASN A 8 -22.73 16.10 -20.94
CA ASN A 8 -24.12 16.42 -21.24
C ASN A 8 -24.26 17.31 -22.49
N ASN A 9 -23.23 18.10 -22.84
CA ASN A 9 -23.12 18.92 -24.06
C ASN A 9 -21.65 19.26 -24.37
N SER A 10 -21.32 19.72 -25.59
CA SER A 10 -19.94 20.05 -26.00
C SER A 10 -19.20 21.02 -25.06
N ASN A 11 -19.95 21.85 -24.31
CA ASN A 11 -19.41 22.94 -23.49
C ASN A 11 -19.43 22.65 -21.98
N GLN A 12 -19.81 21.42 -21.58
CA GLN A 12 -20.00 21.07 -20.18
C GLN A 12 -19.54 19.64 -19.88
N ILE A 13 -18.87 19.49 -18.75
CA ILE A 13 -18.47 18.22 -18.17
C ILE A 13 -19.05 18.14 -16.76
N ASP A 14 -19.76 17.06 -16.47
CA ASP A 14 -20.28 16.80 -15.14
C ASP A 14 -19.49 15.65 -14.49
N GLU A 15 -18.92 15.92 -13.32
CA GLU A 15 -18.28 14.92 -12.46
C GLU A 15 -19.14 14.58 -11.25
N PHE A 16 -19.47 13.29 -11.13
CA PHE A 16 -20.29 12.77 -10.06
C PHE A 16 -19.41 12.18 -8.94
N PHE A 17 -19.54 12.75 -7.74
CA PHE A 17 -18.97 12.24 -6.51
C PHE A 17 -20.11 11.89 -5.54
N GLN A 18 -20.57 10.63 -5.59
CA GLN A 18 -21.77 10.17 -4.86
C GLN A 18 -23.03 11.01 -5.13
N LYS A 19 -23.42 11.87 -4.17
CA LYS A 19 -24.63 12.72 -4.19
C LYS A 19 -24.34 14.17 -4.61
N GLU A 20 -23.08 14.52 -4.79
CA GLU A 20 -22.65 15.85 -5.22
C GLU A 20 -22.25 15.80 -6.70
N VAL A 21 -22.72 16.77 -7.48
CA VAL A 21 -22.38 16.93 -8.89
C VAL A 21 -21.59 18.22 -9.05
N TYR A 22 -20.37 18.09 -9.58
CA TYR A 22 -19.51 19.23 -9.88
C TYR A 22 -19.50 19.44 -11.39
N ASN A 23 -19.95 20.62 -11.83
CA ASN A 23 -20.03 20.97 -13.24
C ASN A 23 -18.83 21.84 -13.61
N ILE A 24 -18.02 21.38 -14.55
CA ILE A 24 -16.96 22.16 -15.18
C ILE A 24 -17.48 22.56 -16.56
N TYR A 25 -17.67 23.86 -16.77
CA TYR A 25 -18.21 24.39 -18.02
C TYR A 25 -17.36 25.55 -18.54
N THR A 26 -17.48 25.80 -19.83
CA THR A 26 -16.90 26.98 -20.48
C THR A 26 -17.99 27.80 -21.16
N THR A 27 -17.88 29.12 -21.06
CA THR A 27 -18.70 30.06 -21.85
C THR A 27 -18.11 30.28 -23.24
N ASN A 28 -16.89 29.80 -23.49
CA ASN A 28 -16.24 29.87 -24.79
C ASN A 28 -16.87 28.85 -25.76
N LYS A 29 -17.03 29.24 -27.02
CA LYS A 29 -17.44 28.30 -28.08
C LYS A 29 -16.36 27.26 -28.37
N ASN A 30 -15.10 27.56 -28.09
CA ASN A 30 -14.00 26.61 -28.21
C ASN A 30 -13.94 25.70 -26.98
N THR A 31 -14.21 24.42 -27.19
CA THR A 31 -14.32 23.40 -26.15
C THR A 31 -13.06 22.54 -26.01
N TYR A 32 -12.01 22.85 -26.79
CA TYR A 32 -10.76 22.10 -26.82
C TYR A 32 -10.12 21.96 -25.43
N GLU A 33 -10.05 23.05 -24.67
CA GLU A 33 -9.48 23.04 -23.32
C GLU A 33 -10.29 22.17 -22.35
N LEU A 34 -11.62 22.19 -22.50
CA LEU A 34 -12.52 21.39 -21.68
C LEU A 34 -12.35 19.89 -21.99
N GLN A 35 -12.28 19.53 -23.27
CA GLN A 35 -11.99 18.16 -23.71
C GLN A 35 -10.60 17.68 -23.28
N TYR A 36 -9.59 18.57 -23.37
CA TYR A 36 -8.24 18.29 -22.90
C TYR A 36 -8.24 17.99 -21.40
N LEU A 37 -8.89 18.84 -20.59
CA LEU A 37 -9.02 18.66 -19.15
C LEU A 37 -9.71 17.32 -18.83
N LYS A 38 -10.79 16.98 -19.54
CA LYS A 38 -11.47 15.68 -19.40
C LYS A 38 -10.51 14.51 -19.56
N ASN A 39 -9.84 14.48 -20.71
CA ASN A 39 -8.94 13.39 -21.07
C ASN A 39 -7.78 13.28 -20.07
N LYS A 40 -7.35 14.43 -19.52
CA LYS A 40 -6.32 14.50 -18.49
C LYS A 40 -6.80 13.91 -17.16
N ILE A 41 -8.01 14.27 -16.71
CA ILE A 41 -8.60 13.70 -15.49
C ILE A 41 -8.84 12.20 -15.64
N ASP A 42 -9.39 11.75 -16.76
CA ASP A 42 -9.62 10.35 -17.03
C ASP A 42 -8.31 9.55 -17.05
N GLY A 43 -7.26 10.09 -17.70
CA GLY A 43 -5.95 9.45 -17.82
C GLY A 43 -5.14 9.40 -16.52
N GLU A 44 -5.33 10.36 -15.60
CA GLU A 44 -4.57 10.48 -14.35
C GLU A 44 -5.43 10.33 -13.09
N LYS A 45 -6.63 9.74 -13.23
CA LYS A 45 -7.63 9.61 -12.16
C LYS A 45 -7.10 9.07 -10.85
N LYS A 46 -6.26 8.02 -10.88
CA LYS A 46 -5.67 7.44 -9.66
C LYS A 46 -4.73 8.43 -8.97
N LEU A 47 -3.95 9.19 -9.74
CA LEU A 47 -3.03 10.20 -9.20
C LEU A 47 -3.80 11.36 -8.57
N TYR A 48 -4.83 11.88 -9.24
CA TYR A 48 -5.64 12.97 -8.67
C TYR A 48 -6.44 12.52 -7.45
N LYS A 49 -7.00 11.31 -7.47
CA LYS A 49 -7.62 10.73 -6.28
C LYS A 49 -6.62 10.59 -5.13
N TYR A 50 -5.40 10.18 -5.42
CA TYR A 50 -4.34 10.05 -4.41
C TYR A 50 -3.99 11.42 -3.84
N PHE A 51 -3.82 12.43 -4.69
CA PHE A 51 -3.59 13.81 -4.27
C PHE A 51 -4.69 14.31 -3.34
N ILE A 52 -5.96 14.24 -3.77
CA ILE A 52 -7.11 14.71 -3.00
C ILE A 52 -7.21 13.97 -1.65
N LEU A 53 -7.01 12.66 -1.62
CA LEU A 53 -7.06 11.89 -0.36
C LEU A 53 -6.01 12.33 0.67
N ASN A 54 -4.90 12.93 0.24
CA ASN A 54 -3.82 13.36 1.13
C ASN A 54 -3.86 14.87 1.44
N THR A 55 -4.58 15.67 0.65
CA THR A 55 -4.59 17.14 0.80
C THR A 55 -5.95 17.71 1.17
N SER A 56 -7.04 16.98 0.93
CA SER A 56 -8.39 17.42 1.26
C SER A 56 -8.62 17.40 2.76
N GLU A 57 -9.27 18.44 3.26
CA GLU A 57 -9.76 18.51 4.64
C GLU A 57 -11.01 17.64 4.85
N ARG A 58 -11.66 17.17 3.78
CA ARG A 58 -12.93 16.43 3.84
C ARG A 58 -12.80 14.98 3.40
N ALA A 59 -11.87 14.65 2.50
CA ALA A 59 -11.73 13.29 1.99
C ALA A 59 -11.37 12.32 3.12
N GLY A 60 -12.10 11.21 3.21
CA GLY A 60 -11.96 10.22 4.29
C GLY A 60 -12.78 10.55 5.55
N ILE A 61 -13.27 11.78 5.72
CA ILE A 61 -14.26 12.10 6.75
C ILE A 61 -15.55 11.32 6.46
N SER A 62 -16.23 10.88 7.52
CA SER A 62 -17.42 10.02 7.42
C SER A 62 -17.16 8.71 6.68
N ARG A 63 -15.93 8.18 6.73
CA ARG A 63 -15.56 6.90 6.09
C ARG A 63 -15.72 6.91 4.56
N SER A 64 -15.70 8.09 3.94
CA SER A 64 -15.90 8.27 2.50
C SER A 64 -14.71 9.00 1.87
N SER A 65 -13.98 8.29 1.02
CA SER A 65 -12.92 8.81 0.16
C SER A 65 -13.42 9.68 -1.00
N SER A 66 -14.73 9.68 -1.24
CA SER A 66 -15.38 10.40 -2.34
C SER A 66 -16.06 11.69 -1.90
N THR A 67 -16.05 11.99 -0.60
CA THR A 67 -16.62 13.23 -0.06
C THR A 67 -15.54 14.31 -0.09
N ILE A 68 -15.60 15.16 -1.11
CA ILE A 68 -14.56 16.16 -1.41
C ILE A 68 -15.18 17.57 -1.43
N LEU A 69 -14.36 18.60 -1.54
CA LEU A 69 -14.75 20.01 -1.67
C LEU A 69 -14.42 20.51 -3.08
N VAL A 70 -15.10 21.58 -3.53
CA VAL A 70 -14.73 22.30 -4.77
C VAL A 70 -13.27 22.76 -4.72
N SER A 71 -12.80 23.19 -3.55
CA SER A 71 -11.40 23.59 -3.34
C SER A 71 -10.42 22.47 -3.67
N ASP A 72 -10.77 21.22 -3.40
CA ASP A 72 -9.92 20.07 -3.70
C ASP A 72 -9.69 19.95 -5.21
N ILE A 73 -10.75 20.10 -6.00
CA ILE A 73 -10.67 20.06 -7.48
C ILE A 73 -9.87 21.28 -7.99
N LYS A 74 -10.12 22.47 -7.45
CA LYS A 74 -9.41 23.70 -7.85
C LYS A 74 -7.93 23.67 -7.53
N ASN A 75 -7.54 22.96 -6.47
CA ASN A 75 -6.16 22.84 -6.01
C ASN A 75 -5.39 21.70 -6.69
N ILE A 76 -6.03 20.92 -7.57
CA ILE A 76 -5.30 19.90 -8.35
C ILE A 76 -4.26 20.61 -9.23
N PRO A 77 -2.97 20.23 -9.14
CA PRO A 77 -1.94 20.79 -9.98
C PRO A 77 -2.03 20.19 -11.39
N PHE A 78 -2.93 20.73 -12.22
CA PHE A 78 -3.05 20.33 -13.62
C PHE A 78 -1.79 20.75 -14.39
N THR A 79 -0.96 19.77 -14.75
CA THR A 79 0.25 20.02 -15.54
C THR A 79 0.10 19.48 -16.96
N LYS A 80 0.72 20.16 -17.94
CA LYS A 80 0.74 19.68 -19.33
C LYS A 80 1.50 18.35 -19.49
N LYS A 81 2.46 18.08 -18.60
CA LYS A 81 3.25 16.84 -18.60
C LYS A 81 2.43 15.70 -18.03
N ASN A 82 2.63 14.49 -18.54
CA ASN A 82 2.04 13.30 -17.95
C ASN A 82 2.84 12.91 -16.70
N ILE A 83 2.32 13.17 -15.50
CA ILE A 83 3.04 12.92 -14.24
C ILE A 83 3.07 11.41 -13.98
N ILE A 84 1.96 10.72 -14.23
CA ILE A 84 1.83 9.29 -13.91
C ILE A 84 2.85 8.43 -14.68
N ASN A 85 3.24 8.83 -15.89
CA ASN A 85 4.26 8.16 -16.68
C ASN A 85 5.69 8.37 -16.16
N ASN A 86 5.92 9.42 -15.37
CA ASN A 86 7.24 9.73 -14.80
C ASN A 86 7.44 9.18 -13.37
N LEU A 87 6.43 8.52 -12.80
CA LEU A 87 6.56 7.87 -11.50
C LEU A 87 7.49 6.67 -11.59
N SER A 88 8.41 6.57 -10.63
CA SER A 88 9.20 5.35 -10.41
C SER A 88 8.29 4.17 -10.06
N GLU A 89 8.80 2.95 -10.19
CA GLU A 89 8.04 1.75 -9.84
C GLU A 89 7.57 1.78 -8.37
N ILE A 90 8.43 2.20 -7.44
CA ILE A 90 8.10 2.36 -6.02
C ILE A 90 6.98 3.39 -5.81
N GLN A 91 7.08 4.56 -6.47
CA GLN A 91 6.05 5.60 -6.36
C GLN A 91 4.70 5.12 -6.90
N ARG A 92 4.71 4.37 -8.01
CA ARG A 92 3.51 3.78 -8.59
C ARG A 92 2.87 2.76 -7.65
N ILE A 93 3.67 1.91 -6.99
CA ILE A 93 3.17 0.92 -6.02
C ILE A 93 2.52 1.60 -4.83
N ILE A 94 3.16 2.64 -4.27
CA ILE A 94 2.60 3.39 -3.13
C ILE A 94 1.26 4.02 -3.51
N LEU A 95 1.19 4.65 -4.69
CA LEU A 95 -0.03 5.24 -5.21
C LEU A 95 -1.12 4.19 -5.42
N GLU A 96 -0.80 3.07 -6.06
CA GLU A 96 -1.75 2.00 -6.34
C GLU A 96 -2.27 1.35 -5.08
N ASP A 97 -1.40 0.96 -4.16
CA ASP A 97 -1.83 0.32 -2.92
C ASP A 97 -2.68 1.28 -2.07
N SER A 98 -2.33 2.57 -2.04
CA SER A 98 -3.15 3.58 -1.36
C SER A 98 -4.56 3.65 -1.96
N ILE A 99 -4.67 3.74 -3.29
CA ILE A 99 -5.98 3.86 -3.94
C ILE A 99 -6.78 2.55 -3.91
N ASN A 100 -6.13 1.41 -4.06
CA ASN A 100 -6.80 0.11 -4.14
C ASN A 100 -7.26 -0.38 -2.76
N TYR A 101 -6.50 -0.07 -1.70
CA TYR A 101 -6.72 -0.65 -0.38
C TYR A 101 -7.17 0.37 0.68
N LEU A 102 -6.62 1.59 0.73
CA LEU A 102 -7.09 2.59 1.73
C LEU A 102 -8.50 3.09 1.41
N ASP A 103 -8.81 3.29 0.13
CA ASP A 103 -10.16 3.67 -0.31
C ASP A 103 -11.23 2.66 0.14
N ASP A 104 -10.91 1.37 -0.03
CA ASP A 104 -11.78 0.28 0.37
C ASP A 104 -11.90 0.19 1.89
N PHE A 105 -10.77 0.36 2.58
CA PHE A 105 -10.73 0.37 4.04
C PHE A 105 -11.54 1.50 4.66
N PHE A 106 -11.45 2.73 4.14
CA PHE A 106 -12.28 3.83 4.63
C PHE A 106 -13.76 3.47 4.53
N ARG A 107 -14.20 2.94 3.39
CA ARG A 107 -15.61 2.64 3.12
C ARG A 107 -16.14 1.42 3.89
N LEU A 108 -15.37 0.34 3.94
CA LEU A 108 -15.83 -0.97 4.44
C LEU A 108 -15.35 -1.28 5.86
N GLY A 109 -14.37 -0.53 6.39
CA GLY A 109 -13.78 -0.80 7.69
C GLY A 109 -13.26 -2.24 7.78
N GLU A 110 -13.71 -2.97 8.79
CA GLU A 110 -13.29 -4.37 9.05
C GLU A 110 -13.69 -5.35 7.94
N ASN A 111 -14.65 -5.00 7.08
CA ASN A 111 -15.06 -5.81 5.93
C ASN A 111 -14.17 -5.60 4.69
N SER A 112 -13.14 -4.75 4.77
CA SER A 112 -12.24 -4.49 3.67
C SER A 112 -11.39 -5.72 3.30
N ILE A 113 -11.01 -5.81 2.03
CA ILE A 113 -10.14 -6.88 1.50
C ILE A 113 -8.83 -7.00 2.27
N ILE A 114 -8.33 -5.91 2.85
CA ILE A 114 -7.06 -5.88 3.57
C ILE A 114 -7.06 -6.72 4.86
N HIS A 115 -8.23 -7.15 5.34
CA HIS A 115 -8.38 -8.02 6.51
C HIS A 115 -8.40 -9.52 6.16
N LYS A 116 -8.47 -9.87 4.87
CA LYS A 116 -8.42 -11.26 4.43
C LYS A 116 -7.03 -11.86 4.60
N ILE A 117 -6.96 -13.19 4.55
CA ILE A 117 -5.68 -13.91 4.50
C ILE A 117 -5.07 -13.70 3.10
N PRO A 118 -3.79 -13.30 2.99
CA PRO A 118 -3.15 -13.13 1.69
C PRO A 118 -3.05 -14.48 0.97
N SER A 119 -3.30 -14.45 -0.33
CA SER A 119 -3.05 -15.54 -1.26
C SER A 119 -1.54 -15.77 -1.47
N SER A 120 -1.19 -16.89 -2.11
CA SER A 120 0.21 -17.15 -2.49
C SER A 120 0.75 -16.07 -3.43
N GLU A 121 -0.04 -15.63 -4.41
CA GLU A 121 0.35 -14.56 -5.34
C GLU A 121 0.62 -13.24 -4.60
N GLU A 122 -0.19 -12.89 -3.61
CA GLU A 122 0.04 -11.67 -2.80
C GLU A 122 1.32 -11.77 -1.95
N LEU A 123 1.63 -12.96 -1.42
CA LEU A 123 2.90 -13.21 -0.74
C LEU A 123 4.10 -13.19 -1.70
N ASP A 124 3.94 -13.70 -2.92
CA ASP A 124 4.98 -13.67 -3.95
C ASP A 124 5.26 -12.23 -4.41
N GLN A 125 4.21 -11.41 -4.58
CA GLN A 125 4.36 -9.98 -4.86
C GLN A 125 5.05 -9.26 -3.69
N PHE A 126 4.69 -9.58 -2.44
CA PHE A 126 5.39 -9.05 -1.27
C PHE A 126 6.89 -9.39 -1.33
N ALA A 127 7.23 -10.67 -1.51
CA ALA A 127 8.61 -11.14 -1.55
C ALA A 127 9.41 -10.49 -2.69
N LYS A 128 8.81 -10.38 -3.88
CA LYS A 128 9.40 -9.71 -5.04
C LYS A 128 9.83 -8.29 -4.69
N TYR A 129 8.93 -7.49 -4.12
CA TYR A 129 9.22 -6.07 -3.84
C TYR A 129 10.14 -5.88 -2.63
N TYR A 130 10.04 -6.75 -1.63
CA TYR A 130 10.95 -6.75 -0.49
C TYR A 130 12.38 -7.04 -0.96
N LEU A 131 12.56 -8.08 -1.79
CA LEU A 131 13.86 -8.43 -2.37
C LEU A 131 14.34 -7.40 -3.37
N MET A 132 13.47 -6.77 -4.16
CA MET A 132 13.84 -5.69 -5.09
C MET A 132 14.57 -4.56 -4.36
N VAL A 133 14.01 -4.11 -3.23
CA VAL A 133 14.61 -3.04 -2.41
C VAL A 133 15.86 -3.56 -1.70
N LEU A 134 15.78 -4.69 -1.00
CA LEU A 134 16.90 -5.22 -0.22
C LEU A 134 18.12 -5.57 -1.09
N ASN A 135 17.90 -6.18 -2.26
CA ASN A 135 18.97 -6.56 -3.18
C ASN A 135 19.49 -5.41 -4.04
N SER A 136 18.91 -4.22 -3.99
CA SER A 136 19.52 -3.03 -4.57
C SER A 136 20.92 -2.75 -3.97
N VAL A 137 21.14 -3.18 -2.72
CA VAL A 137 22.42 -3.10 -2.01
C VAL A 137 23.08 -4.48 -1.87
N TYR A 138 22.35 -5.47 -1.33
CA TYR A 138 22.93 -6.74 -0.87
C TYR A 138 23.00 -7.86 -1.94
N LYS A 139 22.28 -7.69 -3.05
CA LYS A 139 22.30 -8.50 -4.30
C LYS A 139 22.01 -10.00 -4.23
N THR A 140 21.99 -10.63 -3.07
CA THR A 140 22.04 -12.10 -2.95
C THR A 140 20.94 -12.73 -2.09
N TYR A 141 20.04 -11.93 -1.52
CA TYR A 141 18.91 -12.44 -0.75
C TYR A 141 17.90 -13.16 -1.66
N LYS A 142 17.33 -14.24 -1.14
CA LYS A 142 16.28 -15.05 -1.78
C LYS A 142 15.17 -15.34 -0.77
N ALA A 143 13.95 -15.50 -1.26
CA ALA A 143 12.82 -15.91 -0.45
C ALA A 143 12.77 -17.44 -0.32
N ALA A 144 12.39 -17.93 0.86
CA ALA A 144 11.99 -19.32 1.07
C ALA A 144 10.45 -19.45 1.11
N GLU A 145 9.93 -20.66 1.27
CA GLU A 145 8.49 -20.86 1.42
C GLU A 145 7.97 -20.22 2.73
N PRO A 146 6.85 -19.49 2.68
CA PRO A 146 6.23 -18.94 3.87
C PRO A 146 5.62 -20.06 4.74
N ILE A 147 5.85 -19.97 6.05
CA ILE A 147 5.33 -20.93 7.03
C ILE A 147 4.08 -20.34 7.68
N GLN A 148 2.95 -21.01 7.47
CA GLN A 148 1.67 -20.66 8.06
C GLN A 148 1.56 -21.27 9.46
N THR A 149 1.31 -20.43 10.47
CA THR A 149 1.03 -20.86 11.86
C THR A 149 -0.47 -20.78 12.13
N SER A 150 -0.98 -20.86 13.37
CA SER A 150 -2.41 -20.59 13.63
C SER A 150 -2.75 -19.10 13.45
N SER A 151 -1.85 -18.21 13.85
CA SER A 151 -2.13 -16.78 14.03
C SER A 151 -1.31 -15.85 13.12
N ASN A 152 -0.15 -16.31 12.65
CA ASN A 152 0.83 -15.53 11.91
C ASN A 152 1.33 -16.24 10.64
N ILE A 153 1.99 -15.48 9.78
CA ILE A 153 2.81 -15.98 8.68
C ILE A 153 4.26 -15.64 9.02
N ILE A 154 5.13 -16.64 8.90
CA ILE A 154 6.57 -16.49 9.03
C ILE A 154 7.15 -16.58 7.63
N PHE A 155 7.80 -15.53 7.15
CA PHE A 155 8.38 -15.44 5.82
C PHE A 155 9.90 -15.33 5.91
N PRO A 156 10.64 -16.41 5.63
CA PRO A 156 12.10 -16.41 5.68
C PRO A 156 12.73 -15.88 4.38
N PHE A 157 13.77 -15.04 4.53
CA PHE A 157 14.61 -14.54 3.46
C PHE A 157 16.07 -14.83 3.80
N TYR A 158 16.80 -15.51 2.92
CA TYR A 158 18.16 -15.97 3.22
C TYR A 158 19.19 -15.39 2.25
N TRP A 159 20.40 -15.14 2.74
CA TRP A 159 21.54 -14.66 1.97
C TRP A 159 22.31 -15.82 1.35
N GLY A 160 22.54 -15.78 0.03
CA GLY A 160 23.44 -16.70 -0.66
C GLY A 160 22.87 -18.11 -0.84
N ASN A 161 23.45 -19.09 -0.14
CA ASN A 161 23.06 -20.49 -0.20
C ASN A 161 21.86 -20.77 0.70
N LYS A 162 21.03 -21.74 0.29
CA LYS A 162 19.81 -22.09 1.01
C LYS A 162 20.16 -22.65 2.40
N SER A 163 19.78 -21.91 3.43
CA SER A 163 19.96 -22.29 4.83
C SER A 163 18.99 -23.38 5.25
N LYS A 164 19.26 -24.02 6.39
CA LYS A 164 18.36 -25.01 7.01
C LYS A 164 17.15 -24.32 7.64
N ILE A 165 16.23 -23.89 6.79
CA ILE A 165 14.99 -23.24 7.22
C ILE A 165 13.98 -24.32 7.63
N PRO A 166 13.39 -24.24 8.83
CA PRO A 166 12.39 -25.21 9.28
C PRO A 166 11.16 -25.16 8.37
N LYS A 167 10.58 -26.32 8.04
CA LYS A 167 9.36 -26.39 7.20
C LYS A 167 8.08 -26.10 7.98
N LYS A 168 8.12 -26.26 9.31
CA LYS A 168 7.00 -26.07 10.24
C LYS A 168 7.54 -25.58 11.57
N VAL A 169 6.72 -24.81 12.26
CA VAL A 169 6.96 -24.41 13.65
C VAL A 169 6.06 -25.25 14.55
N ASN A 170 6.54 -25.68 15.71
CA ASN A 170 5.73 -26.45 16.63
C ASN A 170 4.71 -25.55 17.37
N ASN A 171 3.59 -26.15 17.80
CA ASN A 171 2.51 -25.41 18.47
C ASN A 171 2.92 -24.83 19.84
N GLU A 172 4.01 -25.32 20.43
CA GLU A 172 4.52 -24.86 21.72
C GLU A 172 5.30 -23.55 21.57
N PHE A 173 6.19 -23.47 20.58
CA PHE A 173 6.90 -22.25 20.20
C PHE A 173 5.92 -21.16 19.76
N GLU A 174 4.87 -21.51 19.00
CA GLU A 174 3.84 -20.52 18.63
C GLU A 174 3.12 -19.97 19.88
N ARG A 175 2.75 -20.83 20.83
CA ARG A 175 2.16 -20.38 22.10
C ARG A 175 3.12 -19.50 22.90
N HIS A 176 4.40 -19.88 22.95
CA HIS A 176 5.43 -19.12 23.63
C HIS A 176 5.65 -17.74 22.97
N LEU A 177 5.72 -17.68 21.64
CA LEU A 177 5.86 -16.44 20.88
C LEU A 177 4.67 -15.51 21.12
N ASN A 178 3.44 -16.05 21.04
CA ASN A 178 2.22 -15.29 21.32
C ASN A 178 2.18 -14.78 22.78
N HIS A 179 2.65 -15.59 23.73
CA HIS A 179 2.77 -15.17 25.12
C HIS A 179 3.81 -14.05 25.32
N LEU A 180 4.99 -14.16 24.69
CA LEU A 180 6.02 -13.12 24.73
C LEU A 180 5.53 -11.81 24.11
N LEU A 181 4.77 -11.88 23.00
CA LEU A 181 4.15 -10.73 22.37
C LEU A 181 3.17 -10.02 23.33
N GLN A 182 2.30 -10.77 24.00
CA GLN A 182 1.37 -10.23 25.01
C GLN A 182 2.11 -9.67 26.24
N LYS A 183 3.17 -10.33 26.69
CA LYS A 183 3.91 -9.96 27.90
C LYS A 183 4.78 -8.73 27.71
N ASN A 184 5.55 -8.65 26.62
CA ASN A 184 6.51 -7.57 26.38
C ASN A 184 5.84 -6.31 25.85
N TYR A 185 4.61 -6.42 25.35
CA TYR A 185 3.83 -5.29 24.86
C TYR A 185 2.38 -5.38 25.37
N PRO A 186 2.15 -5.32 26.69
CA PRO A 186 0.84 -5.58 27.30
C PRO A 186 -0.20 -4.49 26.99
N GLU A 187 0.28 -3.25 26.80
CA GLU A 187 -0.52 -2.07 26.40
C GLU A 187 -0.70 -1.99 24.87
N ALA A 188 0.12 -2.70 24.11
CA ALA A 188 -0.10 -2.85 22.69
C ALA A 188 -1.24 -3.84 22.53
N ASN A 189 -2.43 -3.42 22.09
CA ASN A 189 -3.35 -4.38 21.49
C ASN A 189 -2.51 -5.20 20.50
N LEU A 190 -2.54 -6.54 20.54
CA LEU A 190 -1.76 -7.41 19.62
C LEU A 190 -1.88 -7.01 18.13
N ARG A 191 -2.89 -6.21 17.78
CA ARG A 191 -3.02 -5.41 16.53
C ARG A 191 -1.85 -4.42 16.24
N PHE A 192 -0.97 -4.09 17.19
CA PHE A 192 0.06 -3.03 17.09
C PHE A 192 1.51 -3.54 17.02
N ILE A 193 1.81 -4.79 17.39
CA ILE A 193 3.11 -5.40 17.08
C ILE A 193 3.01 -5.93 15.65
N ARG A 194 3.25 -5.05 14.66
CA ARG A 194 2.86 -5.29 13.27
C ARG A 194 3.79 -6.25 12.53
N VAL A 195 5.07 -6.26 12.88
CA VAL A 195 6.13 -7.07 12.25
C VAL A 195 7.21 -7.36 13.29
N MET A 196 7.49 -8.64 13.57
CA MET A 196 8.70 -9.05 14.27
C MET A 196 9.74 -9.53 13.26
N ARG A 197 11.00 -9.17 13.48
CA ARG A 197 12.13 -9.62 12.66
C ARG A 197 13.08 -10.41 13.54
N ILE A 198 13.40 -11.63 13.12
CA ILE A 198 14.43 -12.46 13.76
C ILE A 198 15.55 -12.64 12.74
N TYR A 199 16.77 -12.39 13.18
CA TYR A 199 17.98 -12.61 12.41
C TYR A 199 18.67 -13.84 13.00
N ASP A 200 18.86 -14.87 12.18
CA ASP A 200 19.49 -16.13 12.59
C ASP A 200 20.40 -16.59 11.46
N GLU A 201 21.70 -16.68 11.76
CA GLU A 201 22.77 -16.89 10.79
C GLU A 201 22.63 -15.96 9.57
N ASN A 202 22.37 -16.53 8.40
CA ASN A 202 22.19 -15.83 7.13
C ASN A 202 20.71 -15.70 6.72
N VAL A 203 19.77 -15.82 7.67
CA VAL A 203 18.32 -15.78 7.44
C VAL A 203 17.65 -14.66 8.23
N ILE A 204 16.76 -13.95 7.57
CA ILE A 204 15.85 -12.96 8.14
C ILE A 204 14.45 -13.57 8.12
N TYR A 205 13.83 -13.70 9.30
CA TYR A 205 12.46 -14.15 9.44
C TYR A 205 11.55 -12.95 9.70
N LEU A 206 10.65 -12.66 8.77
CA LEU A 206 9.54 -11.73 9.01
C LEU A 206 8.36 -12.48 9.59
N ILE A 207 7.93 -12.12 10.79
CA ILE A 207 6.77 -12.70 11.44
C ILE A 207 5.69 -11.62 11.50
N LYS A 208 4.57 -11.85 10.81
CA LYS A 208 3.46 -10.89 10.80
C LYS A 208 2.10 -11.57 10.90
N PRO A 209 1.08 -10.82 11.32
CA PRO A 209 -0.29 -11.31 11.32
C PRO A 209 -0.75 -11.72 9.91
N LYS A 210 -1.74 -12.61 9.86
CA LYS A 210 -2.30 -13.17 8.61
C LYS A 210 -3.17 -12.21 7.81
N GLN A 211 -3.29 -10.93 8.15
CA GLN A 211 -4.09 -10.00 7.34
C GLN A 211 -3.28 -9.42 6.18
N LEU A 212 -3.88 -9.38 4.98
CA LEU A 212 -3.29 -8.86 3.75
C LEU A 212 -2.65 -7.47 3.89
N ARG A 213 -3.20 -6.61 4.75
CA ARG A 213 -2.63 -5.28 5.06
C ARG A 213 -1.16 -5.29 5.47
N TYR A 214 -0.64 -6.41 5.99
CA TYR A 214 0.75 -6.56 6.41
C TYR A 214 1.66 -7.13 5.31
N TRP A 215 1.06 -7.53 4.19
CA TRP A 215 1.71 -8.22 3.08
C TRP A 215 1.49 -7.49 1.74
N LEU A 216 1.11 -6.20 1.78
CA LEU A 216 1.01 -5.36 0.59
C LEU A 216 2.39 -5.03 0.01
N ARG A 217 2.45 -4.69 -1.28
CA ARG A 217 3.68 -4.33 -1.99
C ARG A 217 4.35 -3.09 -1.38
N SER A 218 3.56 -2.08 -1.02
CA SER A 218 4.00 -0.87 -0.30
C SER A 218 4.57 -1.19 1.09
N VAL A 219 4.04 -2.21 1.77
CA VAL A 219 4.57 -2.67 3.06
C VAL A 219 5.88 -3.45 2.87
N ALA A 220 6.02 -4.21 1.79
CA ALA A 220 7.30 -4.84 1.44
C ALA A 220 8.43 -3.82 1.26
N ILE A 221 8.17 -2.70 0.58
CA ILE A 221 9.14 -1.62 0.40
C ILE A 221 9.56 -1.05 1.75
N ARG A 222 8.59 -0.65 2.59
CA ARG A 222 8.86 -0.12 3.94
C ARG A 222 9.66 -1.11 4.78
N ASP A 223 9.28 -2.38 4.76
CA ASP A 223 9.93 -3.40 5.59
C ASP A 223 11.35 -3.70 5.14
N ALA A 224 11.64 -3.60 3.84
CA ALA A 224 12.99 -3.70 3.31
C ALA A 224 13.85 -2.50 3.74
N ASP A 225 13.30 -1.29 3.72
CA ASP A 225 13.98 -0.08 4.22
C ASP A 225 14.30 -0.20 5.73
N GLU A 226 13.33 -0.66 6.54
CA GLU A 226 13.56 -0.91 7.97
C GLU A 226 14.64 -1.99 8.20
N THR A 227 14.67 -3.02 7.35
CA THR A 227 15.69 -4.08 7.41
C THR A 227 17.06 -3.53 7.04
N PHE A 228 17.14 -2.70 6.00
CA PHE A 228 18.37 -2.04 5.59
C PHE A 228 18.92 -1.16 6.72
N ALA A 229 18.07 -0.31 7.32
CA ALA A 229 18.45 0.54 8.45
C ALA A 229 18.98 -0.27 9.64
N PHE A 230 18.37 -1.42 9.94
CA PHE A 230 18.84 -2.30 11.00
C PHE A 230 20.21 -2.90 10.69
N LEU A 231 20.39 -3.49 9.51
CA LEU A 231 21.66 -4.14 9.10
C LEU A 231 22.82 -3.15 9.09
N VAL A 232 22.58 -1.95 8.55
CA VAL A 232 23.54 -0.84 8.56
C VAL A 232 23.94 -0.49 10.01
N ASN A 233 22.97 -0.32 10.90
CA ASN A 233 23.28 0.00 12.30
C ASN A 233 24.05 -1.12 13.01
N GLN A 234 23.88 -2.39 12.63
CA GLN A 234 24.69 -3.48 13.19
C GLN A 234 26.14 -3.41 12.69
N GLU A 235 26.37 -3.12 11.40
CA GLU A 235 27.73 -3.00 10.84
C GLU A 235 28.55 -1.85 11.43
N TYR A 236 27.92 -0.73 11.77
CA TYR A 236 28.61 0.43 12.37
C TYR A 236 28.82 0.34 13.88
N ASN A 237 28.23 -0.66 14.55
CA ASN A 237 28.39 -0.89 16.00
C ASN A 237 29.42 -2.01 16.31
N VAL A 238 30.23 -2.40 15.32
CA VAL A 238 31.39 -3.30 15.43
C VAL A 238 32.66 -2.49 15.21
#